data_AF-A0A847T4T2-F1
#
_entry.id   AF-A0A847T4T2-F1
#
_cell.length_a   1.000
_cell.length_b   1.000
_cell.length_c   1.000
_cell.angle_alpha   90.00
_cell.angle_beta   90.00
_cell.angle_gamma   90.00
#
_symmetry.space_group_name_H-M   'P 1'
#
loop_
_entity.id
_entity.type
_entity.pdbx_description
1 polymer ?
#
loop_
_entity_poly.entity_id
_entity_poly.type
_entity_poly.pdbx_seq_one_letter_code
_entity_poly.pdbx_strand_id
1 'polypeptide(L)'
;MEEQSLKPLIRSLEQLECDDPILIEQVNFFAYCRIPYFTLSHESSFPDGTLELRLRCRRDTVTGIYSLENYNGTFIREIEITQDIINDIDLRELDSDMEDINWKEMIPLLASCEENQSCRTVLERLGGLGANGTAEGILQQNLLRIKYWSHTAWHDPSLNEQRKQYIRSQLYSTESLTGEGHYFCYYQLSGKYEQYLKELQRIGFNLMFLFT
;
A
#
# COMPACT_ATOMS: atom_id res chain seq x y z
N MET A 1 18.77 -20.65 -18.39
CA MET A 1 19.55 -20.44 -17.14
C MET A 1 18.91 -19.36 -16.26
N GLU A 2 18.24 -18.36 -16.85
CA GLU A 2 17.50 -17.31 -16.11
C GLU A 2 16.31 -17.84 -15.28
N GLU A 3 15.56 -18.82 -15.79
CA GLU A 3 14.39 -19.37 -15.07
C GLU A 3 14.72 -19.97 -13.69
N GLN A 4 15.90 -20.57 -13.51
CA GLN A 4 16.32 -21.09 -12.21
C GLN A 4 16.68 -19.98 -11.21
N SER A 5 17.13 -18.82 -11.69
CA SER A 5 17.51 -17.69 -10.82
C SER A 5 16.32 -17.00 -10.16
N LEU A 6 15.11 -17.15 -10.71
CA LEU A 6 13.90 -16.51 -10.20
C LEU A 6 13.07 -17.40 -9.27
N LYS A 7 13.28 -18.73 -9.30
CA LYS A 7 12.48 -19.68 -8.51
C LYS A 7 12.34 -19.31 -7.03
N PRO A 8 13.41 -18.89 -6.32
CA PRO A 8 13.27 -18.54 -4.90
C PRO A 8 12.38 -17.32 -4.69
N LEU A 9 12.54 -16.28 -5.51
CA LEU A 9 11.70 -15.08 -5.45
C LEU A 9 10.23 -15.41 -5.77
N ILE A 10 9.96 -16.12 -6.88
CA ILE A 10 8.59 -16.50 -7.26
C ILE A 10 7.92 -17.29 -6.14
N ARG A 11 8.63 -18.25 -5.53
CA ARG A 11 8.11 -19.01 -4.39
C ARG A 11 7.77 -18.12 -3.19
N SER A 12 8.60 -17.12 -2.88
CA SER A 12 8.29 -16.17 -1.80
C SER A 12 7.06 -15.32 -2.12
N LEU A 13 6.86 -14.95 -3.38
CA LEU A 13 5.68 -14.21 -3.83
C LEU A 13 4.41 -15.07 -3.72
N GLU A 14 4.46 -16.33 -4.15
CA GLU A 14 3.36 -17.30 -3.99
C GLU A 14 3.01 -17.52 -2.51
N GLN A 15 4.01 -17.61 -1.62
CA GLN A 15 3.79 -17.74 -0.18
C GLN A 15 3.13 -16.51 0.45
N LEU A 16 3.37 -15.33 -0.13
CA LEU A 16 2.69 -14.10 0.25
C LEU A 16 1.34 -13.93 -0.44
N GLU A 17 0.95 -14.87 -1.32
CA GLU A 17 -0.21 -14.78 -2.19
C GLU A 17 -0.17 -13.48 -3.02
N CYS A 18 1.01 -13.15 -3.53
CA CYS A 18 1.34 -12.00 -4.39
C CYS A 18 1.80 -12.48 -5.77
N ASP A 19 1.07 -13.39 -6.38
CA ASP A 19 1.42 -14.07 -7.65
C ASP A 19 0.65 -13.51 -8.86
N ASP A 20 0.19 -12.27 -8.78
CA ASP A 20 -0.54 -11.65 -9.88
C ASP A 20 0.34 -11.51 -11.15
N PRO A 21 -0.22 -11.70 -12.36
CA PRO A 21 0.57 -11.73 -13.59
C PRO A 21 1.38 -10.44 -13.86
N ILE A 22 0.88 -9.29 -13.43
CA ILE A 22 1.55 -7.99 -13.62
C ILE A 22 2.82 -7.95 -12.78
N LEU A 23 2.76 -8.39 -11.53
CA LEU A 23 3.91 -8.43 -10.64
C LEU A 23 4.96 -9.44 -11.13
N ILE A 24 4.53 -10.59 -11.67
CA ILE A 24 5.44 -11.56 -12.30
C ILE A 24 6.10 -10.97 -13.57
N GLU A 25 5.37 -10.22 -14.38
CA GLU A 25 5.94 -9.51 -15.54
C GLU A 25 7.00 -8.49 -15.10
N GLN A 26 6.75 -7.71 -14.04
CA GLN A 26 7.72 -6.78 -13.47
C GLN A 26 8.99 -7.49 -12.99
N VAL A 27 8.85 -8.62 -12.29
CA VAL A 27 10.00 -9.44 -11.87
C VAL A 27 10.83 -9.87 -13.07
N ASN A 28 10.19 -10.39 -14.12
CA ASN A 28 10.87 -10.83 -15.33
C ASN A 28 11.59 -9.66 -16.03
N PHE A 29 10.96 -8.49 -16.09
CA PHE A 29 11.57 -7.28 -16.64
C PHE A 29 12.83 -6.88 -15.85
N PHE A 30 12.74 -6.78 -14.52
CA PHE A 30 13.90 -6.42 -13.69
C PHE A 30 15.02 -7.46 -13.76
N ALA A 31 14.67 -8.74 -13.85
CA ALA A 31 15.60 -9.83 -14.02
C ALA A 31 16.33 -9.78 -15.37
N TYR A 32 15.59 -9.54 -16.45
CA TYR A 32 16.14 -9.34 -17.80
C TYR A 32 17.13 -8.17 -17.83
N CYS A 33 16.78 -7.06 -17.20
CA CYS A 33 17.65 -5.88 -17.05
C CYS A 33 18.79 -6.09 -16.04
N ARG A 34 18.85 -7.24 -15.36
CA ARG A 34 19.85 -7.58 -14.31
C ARG A 34 19.92 -6.54 -13.19
N ILE A 35 18.78 -5.96 -12.85
CA ILE A 35 18.70 -4.96 -11.78
C ILE A 35 19.07 -5.64 -10.46
N PRO A 36 20.09 -5.14 -9.71
CA PRO A 36 20.56 -5.81 -8.51
C PRO A 36 19.61 -5.66 -7.31
N TYR A 37 18.82 -4.57 -7.29
CA TYR A 37 17.86 -4.26 -6.24
C TYR A 37 16.65 -3.59 -6.86
N PHE A 38 15.45 -4.09 -6.54
CA PHE A 38 14.20 -3.47 -6.96
C PHE A 38 13.11 -3.68 -5.91
N THR A 39 12.04 -2.89 -6.02
CA THR A 39 10.87 -3.00 -5.14
C THR A 39 9.64 -3.28 -5.99
N LEU A 40 8.85 -4.26 -5.57
CA LEU A 40 7.52 -4.52 -6.13
C LEU A 40 6.47 -3.97 -5.16
N SER A 41 5.34 -3.54 -5.69
CA SER A 41 4.20 -3.10 -4.88
C SER A 41 2.99 -3.95 -5.22
N HIS A 42 2.39 -4.56 -4.20
CA HIS A 42 1.14 -5.30 -4.31
C HIS A 42 0.09 -4.65 -3.42
N GLU A 43 -1.15 -4.60 -3.88
CA GLU A 43 -2.26 -3.99 -3.15
C GLU A 43 -3.44 -4.96 -3.09
N SER A 44 -4.03 -5.09 -1.91
CA SER A 44 -5.20 -5.93 -1.68
C SER A 44 -6.26 -5.12 -0.92
N SER A 45 -7.50 -5.15 -1.44
CA SER A 45 -8.64 -4.49 -0.80
C SER A 45 -9.31 -5.41 0.22
N PHE A 46 -9.64 -4.86 1.38
CA PHE A 46 -10.36 -5.52 2.46
C PHE A 46 -11.62 -4.69 2.82
N PRO A 47 -12.61 -5.28 3.50
CA PRO A 47 -13.86 -4.57 3.83
C PRO A 47 -13.71 -3.31 4.68
N ASP A 48 -12.57 -3.10 5.33
CA ASP A 48 -12.31 -1.96 6.21
C ASP A 48 -11.03 -1.19 5.83
N GLY A 49 -10.54 -1.37 4.61
CA GLY A 49 -9.38 -0.65 4.11
C GLY A 49 -8.55 -1.43 3.11
N THR A 50 -7.35 -0.93 2.88
CA THR A 50 -6.44 -1.44 1.86
C THR A 50 -5.12 -1.86 2.51
N LEU A 51 -4.58 -3.01 2.10
CA LEU A 51 -3.24 -3.44 2.43
C LEU A 51 -2.32 -3.20 1.24
N GLU A 52 -1.28 -2.39 1.42
CA GLU A 52 -0.16 -2.25 0.49
C GLU A 52 1.03 -3.06 1.01
N LEU A 53 1.59 -3.94 0.18
CA LEU A 53 2.84 -4.63 0.43
C LEU A 53 3.93 -4.06 -0.48
N ARG A 54 5.03 -3.60 0.12
CA ARG A 54 6.26 -3.24 -0.61
C ARG A 54 7.33 -4.30 -0.41
N LEU A 55 7.62 -5.01 -1.48
CA LEU A 55 8.46 -6.20 -1.50
C LEU A 55 9.86 -5.82 -1.98
N ARG A 56 10.86 -5.83 -1.08
CA ARG A 56 12.24 -5.49 -1.42
C ARG A 56 12.96 -6.73 -1.92
N CYS A 57 13.35 -6.70 -3.19
CA CYS A 57 14.00 -7.81 -3.86
C CYS A 57 15.48 -7.51 -4.08
N ARG A 58 16.31 -8.55 -3.99
CA ARG A 58 17.75 -8.47 -4.21
C ARG A 58 18.22 -9.59 -5.13
N ARG A 59 19.18 -9.27 -5.98
CA ARG A 59 20.00 -10.23 -6.72
C ARG A 59 21.29 -10.52 -5.96
N ASP A 60 21.57 -11.77 -5.68
CA ASP A 60 22.88 -12.20 -5.22
C ASP A 60 23.91 -12.03 -6.35
N THR A 61 25.00 -11.31 -6.07
CA THR A 61 25.98 -10.96 -7.11
C THR A 61 26.86 -12.12 -7.55
N VAL A 62 26.99 -13.16 -6.73
CA VAL A 62 27.85 -14.33 -6.98
C VAL A 62 27.09 -15.41 -7.73
N THR A 63 25.91 -15.76 -7.22
CA THR A 63 25.05 -16.83 -7.77
C THR A 63 24.09 -16.33 -8.84
N GLY A 64 23.81 -15.03 -8.86
CA GLY A 64 22.84 -14.42 -9.76
C GLY A 64 21.38 -14.68 -9.40
N ILE A 65 21.13 -15.32 -8.25
CA ILE A 65 19.79 -15.69 -7.77
C ILE A 65 19.07 -14.46 -7.23
N TYR A 66 17.78 -14.34 -7.55
CA TYR A 66 16.90 -13.34 -6.97
C TYR A 66 16.14 -13.91 -5.76
N SER A 67 16.05 -13.10 -4.71
CA SER A 67 15.30 -13.42 -3.51
C SER A 67 14.58 -12.19 -2.97
N LEU A 68 13.49 -12.42 -2.25
CA LEU A 68 12.88 -11.41 -1.39
C LEU A 68 13.79 -11.22 -0.17
N GLU A 69 14.12 -9.97 0.19
CA GLU A 69 14.99 -9.65 1.34
C GLU A 69 14.16 -9.29 2.57
N ASN A 70 13.12 -8.49 2.37
CA ASN A 70 12.14 -8.11 3.39
C ASN A 70 10.93 -7.50 2.67
N TYR A 71 9.87 -7.27 3.42
CA TYR A 71 8.72 -6.54 2.91
C TYR A 71 8.10 -5.65 3.98
N ASN A 72 7.52 -4.54 3.57
CA ASN A 72 6.78 -3.64 4.46
C ASN A 72 5.30 -3.74 4.14
N GLY A 73 4.51 -4.18 5.12
CA GLY A 73 3.06 -4.13 5.04
C GLY A 73 2.56 -2.79 5.56
N THR A 74 1.61 -2.20 4.85
CA THR A 74 0.96 -0.93 5.20
C THR A 74 -0.54 -1.10 5.07
N PHE A 75 -1.24 -1.14 6.19
CA PHE A 75 -2.69 -1.12 6.22
C PHE A 75 -3.18 0.31 6.35
N ILE A 76 -4.03 0.72 5.41
CA ILE A 76 -4.72 2.00 5.38
C ILE A 76 -6.17 1.69 5.63
N ARG A 77 -6.66 2.03 6.83
CA ARG A 77 -8.07 1.90 7.18
C ARG A 77 -8.92 2.75 6.23
N GLU A 78 -10.08 2.24 5.88
CA GLU A 78 -11.08 2.97 5.12
C GLU A 78 -11.39 4.33 5.79
N ILE A 79 -11.41 5.37 4.95
CA ILE A 79 -11.68 6.74 5.36
C ILE A 79 -13.03 7.11 4.77
N GLU A 80 -14.03 7.22 5.66
CA GLU A 80 -15.33 7.74 5.30
C GLU A 80 -15.30 9.27 5.28
N ILE A 81 -15.62 9.85 4.13
CA ILE A 81 -15.82 11.29 3.98
C ILE A 81 -17.27 11.60 4.34
N THR A 82 -17.49 12.10 5.55
CA THR A 82 -18.83 12.22 6.17
C THR A 82 -19.53 13.55 5.91
N GLN A 83 -18.84 14.52 5.31
CA GLN A 83 -19.36 15.87 5.10
C GLN A 83 -19.60 16.10 3.62
N ASP A 84 -20.69 16.82 3.31
CA ASP A 84 -21.10 17.00 1.91
C ASP A 84 -20.42 18.23 1.29
N ILE A 85 -20.34 19.37 2.01
CA ILE A 85 -19.82 20.62 1.45
C ILE A 85 -18.95 21.36 2.48
N ILE A 86 -17.75 21.79 2.06
CA ILE A 86 -16.85 22.68 2.83
C ILE A 86 -16.31 23.76 1.91
N ASN A 87 -16.38 25.03 2.31
CA ASN A 87 -15.88 26.17 1.51
C ASN A 87 -16.42 26.12 0.05
N ASP A 88 -17.71 25.83 -0.10
CA ASP A 88 -18.40 25.66 -1.39
C ASP A 88 -17.87 24.51 -2.27
N ILE A 89 -17.04 23.63 -1.72
CA ILE A 89 -16.54 22.42 -2.40
C ILE A 89 -17.39 21.23 -1.95
N ASP A 90 -18.08 20.61 -2.90
CA ASP A 90 -18.70 19.30 -2.68
C ASP A 90 -17.60 18.24 -2.54
N LEU A 91 -17.57 17.60 -1.36
CA LEU A 91 -16.58 16.61 -1.01
C LEU A 91 -16.83 15.25 -1.63
N ARG A 92 -18.08 14.91 -1.96
CA ARG A 92 -18.41 13.65 -2.63
C ARG A 92 -17.95 13.69 -4.08
N GLU A 93 -18.20 14.83 -4.74
CA GLU A 93 -17.67 15.06 -6.08
C GLU A 93 -16.14 15.08 -6.09
N LEU A 94 -15.51 15.74 -5.11
CA LEU A 94 -14.05 15.76 -5.02
C LEU A 94 -13.47 14.36 -4.75
N ASP A 95 -14.06 13.57 -3.85
CA ASP A 95 -13.65 12.19 -3.56
C ASP A 95 -13.74 11.31 -4.82
N SER A 96 -14.85 11.43 -5.56
CA SER A 96 -15.04 10.75 -6.85
C SER A 96 -13.99 11.18 -7.89
N ASP A 97 -13.74 12.48 -8.05
CA ASP A 97 -12.72 12.98 -8.99
C ASP A 97 -11.31 12.50 -8.60
N MET A 98 -11.05 12.37 -7.30
CA MET A 98 -9.78 11.83 -6.81
C MET A 98 -9.64 10.33 -7.09
N GLU A 99 -10.72 9.55 -7.05
CA GLU A 99 -10.69 8.12 -7.36
C GLU A 99 -10.30 7.82 -8.81
N ASP A 100 -10.71 8.69 -9.74
CA ASP A 100 -10.44 8.53 -11.17
C ASP A 100 -8.96 8.79 -11.57
N ILE A 101 -8.15 9.32 -10.65
CA ILE A 101 -6.75 9.67 -10.91
C ILE A 101 -5.82 8.59 -10.38
N ASN A 102 -4.94 8.07 -11.25
CA ASN A 102 -3.84 7.21 -10.84
C ASN A 102 -2.74 8.03 -10.11
N TRP A 103 -2.96 8.34 -8.83
CA TRP A 103 -2.05 9.16 -8.04
C TRP A 103 -0.65 8.58 -7.92
N LYS A 104 -0.48 7.25 -8.02
CA LYS A 104 0.85 6.63 -7.98
C LYS A 104 1.73 7.08 -9.14
N GLU A 105 1.14 7.24 -10.33
CA GLU A 105 1.83 7.75 -11.51
C GLU A 105 1.89 9.28 -11.54
N MET A 106 0.83 9.94 -11.06
CA MET A 106 0.73 11.40 -11.12
C MET A 106 1.57 12.11 -10.06
N ILE A 107 1.76 11.55 -8.86
CA ILE A 107 2.49 12.23 -7.78
C ILE A 107 3.94 12.58 -8.15
N PRO A 108 4.75 11.65 -8.70
CA PRO A 108 6.10 11.98 -9.18
C PRO A 108 6.11 13.09 -10.24
N LEU A 109 5.00 13.24 -10.97
CA LEU A 109 4.81 14.20 -12.05
C LEU A 109 4.07 15.46 -11.60
N LEU A 110 3.83 15.69 -10.30
CA LEU A 110 3.07 16.87 -9.84
C LEU A 110 3.71 18.19 -10.27
N ALA A 111 5.04 18.25 -10.30
CA ALA A 111 5.77 19.43 -10.81
C ALA A 111 5.54 19.68 -12.31
N SER A 112 5.10 18.67 -13.05
CA SER A 112 4.74 18.69 -14.47
C SER A 112 3.23 18.51 -14.71
N CYS A 113 2.38 18.47 -13.67
CA CYS A 113 0.92 18.28 -13.80
C CYS A 113 0.22 19.45 -14.50
N GLU A 114 0.94 20.52 -14.87
CA GLU A 114 0.39 21.69 -15.58
C GLU A 114 -0.34 21.30 -16.87
N GLU A 115 0.02 20.17 -17.49
CA GLU A 115 -0.60 19.69 -18.74
C GLU A 115 -1.87 18.84 -18.53
N ASN A 116 -2.14 18.34 -17.33
CA ASN A 116 -3.34 17.54 -17.03
C ASN A 116 -4.39 18.39 -16.31
N GLN A 117 -5.37 18.88 -17.08
CA GLN A 117 -6.43 19.77 -16.59
C GLN A 117 -7.22 19.15 -15.42
N SER A 118 -7.51 17.84 -15.46
CA SER A 118 -8.25 17.16 -14.39
C SER A 118 -7.44 17.09 -13.09
N CYS A 119 -6.15 16.69 -13.18
CA CYS A 119 -5.21 16.71 -12.04
C CYS A 119 -5.19 18.10 -11.38
N ARG A 120 -5.04 19.14 -12.20
CA ARG A 120 -4.95 20.52 -11.74
C ARG A 120 -6.23 20.96 -11.02
N THR A 121 -7.40 20.71 -11.62
CA THR A 121 -8.68 21.09 -11.01
C THR A 121 -8.89 20.41 -9.67
N VAL A 122 -8.55 19.12 -9.55
CA VAL A 122 -8.63 18.39 -8.28
C VAL A 122 -7.67 18.96 -7.23
N LEU A 123 -6.44 19.28 -7.61
CA LEU A 123 -5.46 19.89 -6.69
C LEU A 123 -5.89 21.29 -6.23
N GLU A 124 -6.46 22.10 -7.11
CA GLU A 124 -7.01 23.42 -6.79
C GLU A 124 -8.17 23.30 -5.79
N ARG A 125 -9.12 22.39 -6.02
CA ARG A 125 -10.23 22.09 -5.08
C ARG A 125 -9.70 21.58 -3.74
N LEU A 126 -8.79 20.61 -3.75
CA LEU A 126 -8.17 20.06 -2.55
C LEU A 126 -7.41 21.14 -1.76
N GLY A 127 -6.73 22.06 -2.44
CA GLY A 127 -6.10 23.24 -1.84
C GLY A 127 -7.12 24.20 -1.21
N GLY A 128 -8.24 24.41 -1.89
CA GLY A 128 -9.36 25.25 -1.43
C GLY A 128 -9.99 24.81 -0.11
N LEU A 129 -10.00 23.49 0.18
CA LEU A 129 -10.48 22.98 1.48
C LEU A 129 -9.71 23.59 2.66
N GLY A 130 -8.39 23.73 2.54
CA GLY A 130 -7.52 24.29 3.59
C GLY A 130 -7.35 25.80 3.54
N ALA A 131 -7.74 26.46 2.44
CA ALA A 131 -7.38 27.86 2.15
C ALA A 131 -7.92 28.88 3.16
N ASN A 132 -9.08 28.62 3.77
CA ASN A 132 -9.67 29.49 4.79
C ASN A 132 -9.19 29.19 6.22
N GLY A 133 -8.27 28.23 6.40
CA GLY A 133 -7.68 27.88 7.70
C GLY A 133 -8.66 27.22 8.69
N THR A 134 -9.86 26.84 8.26
CA THR A 134 -10.83 26.13 9.10
C THR A 134 -10.27 24.76 9.47
N ALA A 135 -10.30 24.41 10.76
CA ALA A 135 -9.80 23.11 11.24
C ALA A 135 -10.46 21.92 10.53
N GLU A 136 -11.74 22.06 10.20
CA GLU A 136 -12.54 21.08 9.47
C GLU A 136 -12.07 20.89 8.03
N GLY A 137 -11.90 21.97 7.27
CA GLY A 137 -11.37 21.89 5.90
C GLY A 137 -9.94 21.34 5.83
N ILE A 138 -9.08 21.72 6.78
CA ILE A 138 -7.73 21.13 6.91
C ILE A 138 -7.82 19.63 7.21
N LEU A 139 -8.73 19.22 8.09
CA LEU A 139 -8.92 17.81 8.42
C LEU A 139 -9.38 17.01 7.19
N GLN A 140 -10.40 17.46 6.45
CA GLN A 140 -10.88 16.76 5.26
C GLN A 140 -9.84 16.71 4.16
N GLN A 141 -9.11 17.81 3.94
CA GLN A 141 -7.96 17.83 3.03
C GLN A 141 -6.95 16.75 3.41
N ASN A 142 -6.59 16.65 4.69
CA ASN A 142 -5.63 15.65 5.17
C ASN A 142 -6.15 14.22 5.04
N LEU A 143 -7.45 13.98 5.28
CA LEU A 143 -8.08 12.67 5.13
C LEU A 143 -8.06 12.20 3.67
N LEU A 144 -8.44 13.06 2.72
CA LEU A 144 -8.37 12.76 1.29
C LEU A 144 -6.94 12.46 0.84
N ARG A 145 -5.96 13.24 1.31
CA ARG A 145 -4.54 13.00 1.02
C ARG A 145 -4.07 11.65 1.58
N ILE A 146 -4.50 11.26 2.77
CA ILE A 146 -4.16 9.94 3.34
C ILE A 146 -4.80 8.81 2.52
N LYS A 147 -6.07 8.98 2.11
CA LYS A 147 -6.83 8.00 1.33
C LYS A 147 -6.16 7.71 -0.02
N TYR A 148 -5.77 8.76 -0.76
CA TYR A 148 -5.29 8.61 -2.15
C TYR A 148 -3.78 8.71 -2.33
N TRP A 149 -3.06 9.41 -1.45
CA TRP A 149 -1.61 9.64 -1.56
C TRP A 149 -0.82 8.80 -0.55
N SER A 150 -1.40 7.70 -0.06
CA SER A 150 -0.83 6.85 0.98
C SER A 150 0.67 6.59 0.81
N HIS A 151 1.13 6.36 -0.41
CA HIS A 151 2.53 6.09 -0.76
C HIS A 151 3.52 7.25 -0.55
N THR A 152 3.07 8.51 -0.58
CA THR A 152 3.90 9.72 -0.35
C THR A 152 3.51 10.49 0.91
N ALA A 153 2.27 10.34 1.38
CA ALA A 153 1.77 10.87 2.64
C ALA A 153 2.63 10.43 3.84
N TRP A 154 3.39 9.34 3.70
CA TRP A 154 4.40 8.88 4.67
C TRP A 154 5.41 9.94 5.12
N HIS A 155 5.71 10.91 4.26
CA HIS A 155 6.76 11.89 4.50
C HIS A 155 6.24 13.28 4.87
N ASP A 156 4.92 13.50 4.85
CA ASP A 156 4.34 14.78 5.24
C ASP A 156 4.14 14.87 6.77
N PRO A 157 4.89 15.73 7.49
CA PRO A 157 4.74 15.88 8.92
C PRO A 157 3.37 16.42 9.35
N SER A 158 2.67 17.16 8.48
CA SER A 158 1.35 17.73 8.76
C SER A 158 0.25 16.67 8.90
N LEU A 159 0.51 15.45 8.42
CA LEU A 159 -0.43 14.33 8.47
C LEU A 159 -0.20 13.39 9.66
N ASN A 160 0.80 13.65 10.52
CA ASN A 160 1.26 12.69 11.52
C ASN A 160 0.17 12.19 12.48
N GLU A 161 -0.73 13.06 12.93
CA GLU A 161 -1.80 12.66 13.85
C GLU A 161 -2.85 11.78 13.16
N GLN A 162 -3.35 12.19 11.99
CA GLN A 162 -4.30 11.40 11.22
C GLN A 162 -3.67 10.07 10.76
N ARG A 163 -2.38 10.07 10.42
CA ARG A 163 -1.67 8.84 10.04
C ARG A 163 -1.66 7.81 11.17
N LYS A 164 -1.45 8.21 12.43
CA LYS A 164 -1.51 7.27 13.56
C LYS A 164 -2.88 6.60 13.71
N GLN A 165 -3.94 7.28 13.26
CA GLN A 165 -5.31 6.78 13.33
C GLN A 165 -5.65 5.82 12.18
N TYR A 166 -5.27 6.15 10.95
CA TYR A 166 -5.71 5.42 9.75
C TYR A 166 -4.64 4.50 9.17
N ILE A 167 -3.36 4.76 9.40
CA ILE A 167 -2.27 4.00 8.81
C ILE A 167 -1.51 3.22 9.88
N ARG A 168 -1.31 1.93 9.62
CA ARG A 168 -0.41 1.08 10.39
C ARG A 168 0.54 0.38 9.44
N SER A 169 1.82 0.38 9.76
CA SER A 169 2.82 -0.32 8.97
C SER A 169 3.76 -1.12 9.83
N GLN A 170 4.27 -2.20 9.24
CA GLN A 170 5.27 -3.03 9.88
C GLN A 170 6.21 -3.60 8.81
N LEU A 171 7.51 -3.59 9.15
CA LEU A 171 8.53 -4.28 8.37
C LEU A 171 8.59 -5.74 8.82
N TYR A 172 8.60 -6.64 7.86
CA TYR A 172 8.65 -8.08 8.04
C TYR A 172 9.93 -8.63 7.45
N SER A 173 10.53 -9.59 8.15
CA SER A 173 11.63 -10.40 7.63
C SER A 173 11.06 -11.51 6.75
N THR A 174 11.82 -11.93 5.74
CA THR A 174 11.47 -13.13 4.96
C THR A 174 11.70 -14.42 5.74
N GLU A 175 12.52 -14.39 6.79
CA GLU A 175 12.76 -15.54 7.66
C GLU A 175 11.51 -15.93 8.46
N SER A 176 10.59 -14.99 8.68
CA SER A 176 9.30 -15.22 9.35
C SER A 176 8.17 -15.62 8.39
N LEU A 177 8.46 -15.95 7.13
CA LEU A 177 7.47 -16.51 6.20
C LEU A 177 7.15 -17.97 6.58
N THR A 178 6.48 -18.17 7.72
CA THR A 178 6.06 -19.48 8.25
C THR A 178 4.76 -20.01 7.62
N GLY A 179 4.36 -19.48 6.46
CA GLY A 179 3.11 -19.83 5.77
C GLY A 179 1.96 -18.86 6.04
N GLU A 180 2.26 -17.70 6.61
CA GLU A 180 1.30 -16.65 6.89
C GLU A 180 1.42 -15.55 5.83
N GLY A 181 0.57 -15.61 4.80
CA GLY A 181 0.60 -14.73 3.62
C GLY A 181 0.13 -13.29 3.90
N HIS A 182 -0.24 -12.52 2.86
CA HIS A 182 -0.66 -11.13 3.04
C HIS A 182 -1.89 -10.97 3.96
N TYR A 183 -2.77 -11.98 4.07
CA TYR A 183 -3.87 -11.99 5.04
C TYR A 183 -3.41 -11.86 6.48
N PHE A 184 -2.30 -12.50 6.86
CA PHE A 184 -1.74 -12.35 8.20
C PHE A 184 -1.30 -10.91 8.45
N CYS A 185 -0.65 -10.29 7.47
CA CYS A 185 -0.26 -8.89 7.54
C CYS A 185 -1.48 -8.00 7.74
N TYR A 186 -2.56 -8.23 6.99
CA TYR A 186 -3.83 -7.54 7.18
C TYR A 186 -4.36 -7.69 8.61
N TYR A 187 -4.49 -8.90 9.12
CA TYR A 187 -5.07 -9.15 10.44
C TYR A 187 -4.22 -8.56 11.58
N GLN A 188 -2.90 -8.63 11.47
CA GLN A 188 -1.99 -8.00 12.42
C GLN A 188 -2.11 -6.48 12.38
N LEU A 189 -2.03 -5.87 11.19
CA LEU A 189 -2.01 -4.42 11.04
C LEU A 189 -3.37 -3.78 11.30
N SER A 190 -4.47 -4.39 10.88
CA SER A 190 -5.85 -3.92 11.16
C SER A 190 -6.22 -4.01 12.65
N GLY A 191 -5.46 -4.77 13.44
CA GLY A 191 -5.78 -5.05 14.85
C GLY A 191 -6.84 -6.13 15.03
N LYS A 192 -7.11 -6.94 14.00
CA LYS A 192 -8.08 -8.04 14.00
C LYS A 192 -7.42 -9.41 14.20
N TYR A 193 -6.19 -9.47 14.72
CA TYR A 193 -5.43 -10.71 14.87
C TYR A 193 -6.17 -11.80 15.68
N GLU A 194 -6.93 -11.43 16.71
CA GLU A 194 -7.76 -12.41 17.44
C GLU A 194 -8.85 -13.05 16.57
N GLN A 195 -9.39 -12.32 15.59
CA GLN A 195 -10.38 -12.85 14.65
C GLN A 195 -9.73 -13.87 13.73
N TYR A 196 -8.54 -13.58 13.22
CA TYR A 196 -7.73 -14.53 12.44
C TYR A 196 -7.47 -15.84 13.19
N LEU A 197 -7.05 -15.76 14.46
CA LEU A 197 -6.83 -16.96 15.28
C LEU A 197 -8.11 -17.79 15.45
N LYS A 198 -9.28 -17.15 15.62
CA LYS A 198 -10.57 -17.83 15.68
C LYS A 198 -10.95 -18.49 14.35
N GLU A 199 -10.66 -17.84 13.22
CA GLU A 199 -10.89 -18.40 11.89
C GLU A 199 -10.02 -19.62 11.62
N LEU A 200 -8.73 -19.55 11.97
CA LEU A 200 -7.80 -20.69 11.89
C LEU A 200 -8.27 -21.88 12.73
N GLN A 201 -8.70 -21.63 13.97
CA GLN A 201 -9.27 -22.67 14.83
C GLN A 201 -10.51 -23.31 14.20
N ARG A 202 -11.39 -22.50 13.59
CA ARG A 202 -12.63 -22.98 12.97
C ARG A 202 -12.37 -23.93 11.81
N ILE A 203 -11.33 -23.71 11.02
CA ILE A 203 -10.95 -24.57 9.89
C ILE A 203 -10.10 -25.78 10.31
N GLY A 204 -9.93 -26.01 11.62
CA GLY A 204 -9.19 -27.15 12.16
C GLY A 204 -7.66 -26.98 12.09
N PHE A 205 -7.17 -25.76 11.88
CA PHE A 205 -5.74 -25.49 11.92
C PHE A 205 -5.26 -25.53 13.37
N ASN A 206 -4.32 -26.44 13.67
CA ASN A 206 -3.86 -26.66 15.03
C ASN A 206 -2.78 -25.62 15.37
N LEU A 207 -3.13 -24.63 16.22
CA LEU A 207 -2.28 -23.47 16.55
C LEU A 207 -0.97 -23.81 17.28
N MET A 208 -0.72 -25.08 17.61
CA MET A 208 0.51 -25.51 18.29
C MET A 208 1.80 -25.21 17.49
N PHE A 209 1.71 -24.91 16.19
CA PHE A 209 2.87 -24.62 15.34
C PHE A 209 3.20 -23.12 15.18
N LEU A 210 2.41 -22.19 15.72
CA LEU A 210 2.62 -20.75 15.54
C LEU A 210 3.46 -20.08 16.64
N PHE A 211 3.86 -20.83 17.68
CA PHE A 211 4.57 -20.29 18.86
C PHE A 211 5.94 -20.94 19.11
N THR A 212 6.51 -21.63 18.12
CA THR A 212 7.87 -22.20 18.17
C THR A 212 8.76 -21.53 17.14
#